data_AF-A0A2U0TQZ4-F1
#
_entry.id   AF-A0A2U0TQZ4-F1
#
_cell.length_a   1.000
_cell.length_b   1.000
_cell.length_c   1.000
_cell.angle_alpha   90.00
_cell.angle_beta   90.00
_cell.angle_gamma   90.00
#
_symmetry.space_group_name_H-M   'P 1'
#
loop_
_entity.id
_entity.type
_entity.pdbx_description
1 polymer ?
#
loop_
_entity_poly.entity_id
_entity_poly.type
_entity_poly.pdbx_seq_one_letter_code
_entity_poly.pdbx_strand_id
1 'polypeptide(L)'
;MFKKILIFLLLFSTSIFAQQKVVTSIDTTKNKIGAEFKLTLKTSVDTFSKVVFPKLKNIGALEVIQSYPIDTIKKDDRYELIKKYGLTQFDSGKYTIPSIKILINNKEFLTDSIKVEVANVQVDTLRQKMYDIKDIVKAEDSSDWWKYLLGILLILGIGAFVYWYTKIRQKKKIEEEVYKTPIEKATSLLNTLEKKELWQHGEVKAYYSELTDITRNYIEEAIEIPAMESTTSELIEGLKAASLKKKMKLSQETIENLFTVLKQADLVKFAKSKPLEFEITEDRNRIQKAILTLDEAIPVEVPIEEDTILNEAQKQRQIQILLRKKRNQRIAIAVGSVVFLLFATTTFFIATKGFDYVKDNILGHPTKELLEGEWVKSEYGNPGVIIETPKVLKRIDLTKSLPKDGMALIKEMQSFGYGSLLDNFYIMVSTMKYKKEGALDLSKAIEGSLKVLESQGAQNMIVKEEDFQTNNGVTGKKGYGTFSRIDGNSQTSSKIYYEILLFGQEGGLQQIMILHEEGDRYATELTDRIMNSVELKSASN
;
A
#
# COMPACT_ATOMS: atom_id res chain seq x y z
N MET A 1 -66.85 94.94 41.18
CA MET A 1 -67.14 93.52 41.48
C MET A 1 -66.18 92.54 40.80
N PHE A 2 -65.71 92.81 39.57
CA PHE A 2 -64.81 91.91 38.80
C PHE A 2 -63.44 91.59 39.43
N LYS A 3 -62.79 92.52 40.16
CA LYS A 3 -61.47 92.27 40.77
C LYS A 3 -61.46 91.26 41.92
N LYS A 4 -62.57 91.10 42.65
CA LYS A 4 -62.66 90.13 43.77
C LYS A 4 -62.90 88.69 43.30
N ILE A 5 -63.56 88.51 42.14
CA ILE A 5 -63.76 87.20 41.51
C ILE A 5 -62.44 86.68 40.91
N LEU A 6 -61.60 87.56 40.33
CA LEU A 6 -60.32 87.18 39.75
C LEU A 6 -59.32 86.66 40.81
N ILE A 7 -59.31 87.25 42.02
CA ILE A 7 -58.43 86.83 43.12
C ILE A 7 -58.90 85.50 43.73
N PHE A 8 -60.21 85.24 43.77
CA PHE A 8 -60.75 83.95 44.24
C PHE A 8 -60.50 82.82 43.23
N LEU A 9 -60.47 83.10 41.93
CA LEU A 9 -60.11 82.12 40.89
C LEU A 9 -58.61 81.80 40.86
N LEU A 10 -57.75 82.74 41.27
CA LEU A 10 -56.28 82.57 41.30
C LEU A 10 -55.78 81.85 42.57
N LEU A 11 -56.58 81.84 43.65
CA LEU A 11 -56.29 81.10 44.88
C LEU A 11 -56.79 79.64 44.85
N PHE A 12 -57.60 79.26 43.85
CA PHE A 12 -58.04 77.87 43.65
C PHE A 12 -57.14 77.07 42.69
N SER A 13 -56.12 77.69 42.09
CA SER A 13 -55.27 77.06 41.07
C SER A 13 -53.95 76.46 41.59
N THR A 14 -53.67 76.48 42.90
CA THR A 14 -52.38 76.02 43.46
C THR A 14 -52.46 74.72 44.27
N SER A 15 -53.45 73.87 43.99
CA SER A 15 -53.47 72.49 44.47
C SER A 15 -53.22 71.52 43.31
N ILE A 16 -52.09 71.70 42.61
CA ILE A 16 -51.52 70.61 41.82
C ILE A 16 -50.98 69.62 42.85
N PHE A 17 -51.78 68.60 43.16
CA PHE A 17 -51.31 67.39 43.83
C PHE A 17 -50.04 66.96 43.12
N ALA A 18 -48.92 66.91 43.84
CA ALA A 18 -47.70 66.29 43.37
C ALA A 18 -48.06 64.85 42.97
N GLN A 19 -48.23 64.60 41.67
CA GLN A 19 -48.53 63.27 41.17
C GLN A 19 -47.35 62.39 41.58
N GLN A 20 -47.65 61.36 42.36
CA GLN A 20 -46.69 60.36 42.78
C GLN A 20 -46.19 59.65 41.51
N LYS A 21 -45.02 60.08 41.03
CA LYS A 21 -44.50 59.66 39.73
C LYS A 21 -43.72 58.36 39.91
N VAL A 22 -44.07 57.37 39.11
CA VAL A 22 -43.23 56.19 38.91
C VAL A 22 -42.17 56.56 37.87
N VAL A 23 -40.91 56.45 38.24
CA VAL A 23 -39.78 56.71 37.34
C VAL A 23 -39.34 55.39 36.71
N THR A 24 -39.41 55.33 35.38
CA THR A 24 -38.93 54.20 34.59
C THR A 24 -37.54 54.50 34.04
N SER A 25 -36.62 53.55 34.10
CA SER A 25 -35.29 53.65 33.50
C SER A 25 -34.82 52.29 32.99
N ILE A 26 -33.91 52.29 32.02
CA ILE A 26 -33.28 51.09 31.47
C ILE A 26 -31.77 51.32 31.42
N ASP A 27 -30.99 50.25 31.54
CA ASP A 27 -29.52 50.30 31.50
C ASP A 27 -28.95 50.61 30.12
N THR A 28 -29.52 50.02 29.06
CA THR A 28 -29.19 50.31 27.67
C THR A 28 -30.45 50.30 26.81
N THR A 29 -30.48 51.12 25.76
CA THR A 29 -31.54 51.11 24.74
C THR A 29 -31.19 50.23 23.54
N LYS A 30 -29.97 49.70 23.47
CA LYS A 30 -29.50 48.81 22.40
C LYS A 30 -28.67 47.67 22.98
N ASN A 31 -29.04 46.43 22.65
CA ASN A 31 -28.30 45.24 23.09
C ASN A 31 -28.32 44.13 22.02
N LYS A 32 -27.47 43.11 22.14
CA LYS A 32 -27.42 41.98 21.20
C LYS A 32 -28.59 41.00 21.44
N ILE A 33 -28.92 40.21 20.42
CA ILE A 33 -29.85 39.08 20.57
C ILE A 33 -29.48 38.22 21.79
N GLY A 34 -30.47 37.87 22.61
CA GLY A 34 -30.32 37.05 23.81
C GLY A 34 -29.71 37.76 25.03
N ALA A 35 -29.22 39.00 24.88
CA ALA A 35 -28.63 39.76 25.98
C ALA A 35 -29.71 40.45 26.84
N GLU A 36 -29.43 40.57 28.15
CA GLU A 36 -30.38 41.13 29.14
C GLU A 36 -30.44 42.66 29.06
N PHE A 37 -31.66 43.20 29.04
CA PHE A 37 -31.98 44.59 29.36
C PHE A 37 -32.50 44.69 30.80
N LYS A 38 -31.97 45.63 31.60
CA LYS A 38 -32.37 45.81 33.00
C LYS A 38 -33.33 46.97 33.15
N LEU A 39 -34.63 46.67 33.11
CA LEU A 39 -35.69 47.64 33.38
C LEU A 39 -35.77 47.92 34.89
N THR A 40 -35.64 49.19 35.27
CA THR A 40 -35.73 49.66 36.67
C THR A 40 -36.92 50.58 36.84
N LEU A 41 -37.83 50.21 37.73
CA LEU A 41 -38.98 51.00 38.16
C LEU A 41 -38.71 51.54 39.56
N LYS A 42 -38.82 52.86 39.73
CA LYS A 42 -38.65 53.53 41.02
C LYS A 42 -39.91 54.28 41.40
N THR A 43 -40.32 54.20 42.66
CA THR A 43 -41.40 55.03 43.19
C THR A 43 -41.06 55.50 44.59
N SER A 44 -41.40 56.76 44.89
CA SER A 44 -41.24 57.32 46.22
C SER A 44 -42.60 57.34 46.92
N VAL A 45 -42.71 56.71 48.08
CA VAL A 45 -43.98 56.55 48.82
C VAL A 45 -43.80 56.86 50.30
N ASP A 46 -44.87 57.25 50.97
CA ASP A 46 -44.85 57.43 52.42
C ASP A 46 -44.62 56.09 53.12
N THR A 47 -44.08 56.11 54.34
CA THR A 47 -43.66 54.89 55.06
C THR A 47 -44.78 53.89 55.34
N PHE A 48 -46.05 54.32 55.28
CA PHE A 48 -47.23 53.47 55.47
C PHE A 48 -47.90 53.01 54.16
N SER A 49 -47.35 53.41 53.01
CA SER A 49 -47.95 53.09 51.71
C SER A 49 -47.67 51.64 51.28
N LYS A 50 -48.69 50.96 50.77
CA LYS A 50 -48.57 49.62 50.19
C LYS A 50 -48.36 49.71 48.69
N VAL A 51 -47.21 49.23 48.21
CA VAL A 51 -46.86 49.19 46.78
C VAL A 51 -46.82 47.76 46.27
N VAL A 52 -47.51 47.49 45.17
CA VAL A 52 -47.53 46.19 44.50
C VAL A 52 -46.99 46.35 43.08
N PHE A 53 -45.80 45.79 42.84
CA PHE A 53 -45.23 45.65 41.51
C PHE A 53 -45.78 44.38 40.83
N PRO A 54 -46.09 44.42 39.53
CA PRO A 54 -46.70 43.29 38.84
C PRO A 54 -45.70 42.15 38.63
N LYS A 55 -46.21 40.91 38.66
CA LYS A 55 -45.45 39.70 38.34
C LYS A 55 -45.81 39.28 36.92
N LEU A 56 -45.09 39.83 35.94
CA LEU A 56 -45.30 39.56 34.52
C LEU A 56 -44.30 38.51 34.03
N LYS A 57 -44.76 37.58 33.18
CA LYS A 57 -43.88 36.66 32.44
C LYS A 57 -43.28 37.33 31.20
N ASN A 58 -44.04 38.21 30.56
CA ASN A 58 -43.64 38.98 29.39
C ASN A 58 -44.02 40.45 29.59
N ILE A 59 -43.20 41.37 29.08
CA ILE A 59 -43.48 42.81 29.05
C ILE A 59 -43.44 43.26 27.59
N GLY A 60 -44.63 43.37 26.99
CA GLY A 60 -44.75 43.54 25.55
C GLY A 60 -44.24 42.29 24.82
N ALA A 61 -43.34 42.48 23.86
CA ALA A 61 -42.71 41.41 23.12
C ALA A 61 -41.47 40.81 23.81
N LEU A 62 -40.99 41.39 24.91
CA LEU A 62 -39.80 40.92 25.63
C LEU A 62 -40.17 39.95 26.75
N GLU A 63 -39.34 38.91 26.92
CA GLU A 63 -39.49 37.90 27.96
C GLU A 63 -38.82 38.33 29.27
N VAL A 64 -39.48 38.12 30.40
CA VAL A 64 -38.93 38.41 31.74
C VAL A 64 -38.14 37.20 32.23
N ILE A 65 -36.82 37.24 32.07
CA ILE A 65 -35.92 36.18 32.52
C ILE A 65 -35.67 36.23 34.03
N GLN A 66 -35.76 37.42 34.63
CA GLN A 66 -35.49 37.60 36.06
C GLN A 66 -36.34 38.72 36.67
N SER A 67 -36.96 38.43 37.82
CA SER A 67 -37.63 39.43 38.65
C SER A 67 -36.83 39.64 39.93
N TYR A 68 -36.06 40.71 40.01
CA TYR A 68 -35.17 40.96 41.15
C TYR A 68 -35.97 41.38 42.39
N PRO A 69 -35.47 41.14 43.63
CA PRO A 69 -36.14 41.60 44.85
C PRO A 69 -36.32 43.11 44.85
N ILE A 70 -37.33 43.60 45.59
CA ILE A 70 -37.57 45.03 45.76
C ILE A 70 -36.52 45.57 46.72
N ASP A 71 -35.80 46.60 46.29
CA ASP A 71 -34.86 47.33 47.12
C ASP A 71 -35.55 48.58 47.69
N THR A 72 -35.22 48.95 48.94
CA THR A 72 -35.88 50.01 49.70
C THR A 72 -34.85 50.95 50.29
N ILE A 73 -34.86 52.20 49.85
CA ILE A 73 -33.99 53.25 50.38
C ILE A 73 -34.85 54.24 51.17
N LYS A 74 -34.55 54.44 52.45
CA LYS A 74 -35.21 55.47 53.27
C LYS A 74 -34.58 56.83 53.00
N LYS A 75 -35.39 57.80 52.56
CA LYS A 75 -35.00 59.21 52.38
C LYS A 75 -35.96 60.06 53.21
N ASP A 76 -35.47 60.52 54.36
CA ASP A 76 -36.23 61.27 55.36
C ASP A 76 -37.54 60.54 55.76
N ASP A 77 -38.69 61.15 55.47
CA ASP A 77 -40.03 60.63 55.79
C ASP A 77 -40.64 59.74 54.69
N ARG A 78 -39.86 59.35 53.68
CA ARG A 78 -40.33 58.55 52.53
C ARG A 78 -39.45 57.33 52.24
N TYR A 79 -40.06 56.31 51.67
CA TYR A 79 -39.39 55.16 51.08
C TYR A 79 -39.29 55.30 49.57
N GLU A 80 -38.08 55.15 49.04
CA GLU A 80 -37.84 54.94 47.62
C GLU A 80 -37.76 53.44 47.36
N LEU A 81 -38.77 52.89 46.70
CA LEU A 81 -38.83 51.48 46.33
C LEU A 81 -38.34 51.30 44.89
N ILE A 82 -37.41 50.38 44.71
CA ILE A 82 -36.75 50.09 43.43
C ILE A 82 -37.04 48.63 43.06
N LYS A 83 -37.69 48.43 41.93
CA LYS A 83 -37.94 47.10 41.35
C LYS A 83 -37.21 46.97 40.02
N LYS A 84 -36.45 45.87 39.86
CA LYS A 84 -35.76 45.57 38.59
C LYS A 84 -36.34 44.32 37.92
N TYR A 85 -36.39 44.34 36.59
CA TYR A 85 -36.72 43.21 35.74
C TYR A 85 -35.61 43.02 34.70
N GLY A 86 -35.14 41.79 34.56
CA GLY A 86 -34.28 41.37 33.45
C GLY A 86 -35.14 40.94 32.28
N LEU A 87 -34.99 41.61 31.14
CA LEU A 87 -35.76 41.38 29.92
C LEU A 87 -34.84 40.88 28.81
N THR A 88 -35.29 39.93 27.98
CA THR A 88 -34.54 39.48 26.80
C THR A 88 -35.43 39.31 25.57
N GLN A 89 -34.79 39.18 24.41
CA GLN A 89 -35.43 38.87 23.14
C GLN A 89 -34.46 38.08 22.24
N PHE A 90 -34.96 37.06 21.56
CA PHE A 90 -34.18 36.15 20.72
C PHE A 90 -34.22 36.51 19.23
N ASP A 91 -35.08 37.44 18.84
CA ASP A 91 -35.15 37.99 17.49
C ASP A 91 -34.55 39.40 17.42
N SER A 92 -33.86 39.73 16.32
CA SER A 92 -33.41 41.10 16.08
C SER A 92 -34.55 41.99 15.64
N GLY A 93 -34.53 43.23 16.11
CA GLY A 93 -35.58 44.19 15.78
C GLY A 93 -35.67 45.35 16.75
N LYS A 94 -36.62 46.23 16.49
CA LYS A 94 -36.97 47.35 17.38
C LYS A 94 -38.23 47.00 18.14
N TYR A 95 -38.14 46.97 19.46
CA TYR A 95 -39.23 46.59 20.35
C TYR A 95 -39.60 47.76 21.25
N THR A 96 -40.84 47.76 21.73
CA THR A 96 -41.34 48.75 22.68
C THR A 96 -41.74 48.03 23.96
N ILE A 97 -41.14 48.43 25.08
CA ILE A 97 -41.56 48.07 26.43
C ILE A 97 -42.82 48.90 26.72
N PRO A 98 -44.02 48.28 26.79
CA PRO A 98 -45.25 49.01 27.05
C PRO A 98 -45.30 49.56 28.49
N SER A 99 -46.20 50.52 28.72
CA SER A 99 -46.50 51.03 30.06
C SER A 99 -47.06 49.91 30.95
N ILE A 100 -46.47 49.76 32.13
CA ILE A 100 -46.78 48.74 33.13
C ILE A 100 -47.60 49.39 34.25
N LYS A 101 -48.61 48.67 34.74
CA LYS A 101 -49.44 49.10 35.88
C LYS A 101 -48.78 48.75 37.22
N ILE A 102 -48.66 49.74 38.10
CA ILE A 102 -48.22 49.59 39.50
C ILE A 102 -49.35 50.06 40.40
N LEU A 103 -49.62 49.32 41.48
CA LEU A 103 -50.63 49.70 42.47
C LEU A 103 -49.94 50.34 43.68
N ILE A 104 -50.31 51.57 44.02
CA ILE A 104 -49.88 52.28 45.23
C ILE A 104 -51.15 52.60 46.01
N ASN A 105 -51.31 52.05 47.22
CA ASN A 105 -52.53 52.19 48.04
C ASN A 105 -53.82 51.90 47.25
N ASN A 106 -53.82 50.82 46.46
CA ASN A 106 -54.92 50.40 45.58
C ASN A 106 -55.25 51.35 44.41
N LYS A 107 -54.44 52.39 44.17
CA LYS A 107 -54.55 53.28 43.00
C LYS A 107 -53.55 52.88 41.92
N GLU A 108 -54.01 52.85 40.67
CA GLU A 108 -53.18 52.51 39.50
C GLU A 108 -52.28 53.69 39.08
N PHE A 109 -50.99 53.39 38.89
CA PHE A 109 -49.99 54.27 38.29
C PHE A 109 -49.33 53.56 37.11
N LEU A 110 -49.15 54.27 35.99
CA LEU A 110 -48.53 53.72 34.80
C LEU A 110 -47.06 54.13 34.71
N THR A 111 -46.22 53.20 34.25
CA THR A 111 -44.83 53.49 33.90
C THR A 111 -44.74 54.14 32.53
N ASP A 112 -43.64 54.86 32.29
CA ASP A 112 -43.28 55.30 30.94
C ASP A 112 -42.99 54.11 30.02
N SER A 113 -43.30 54.25 28.73
CA SER A 113 -42.98 53.29 27.68
C SER A 113 -41.61 53.58 27.07
N ILE A 114 -40.79 52.54 26.84
CA ILE A 114 -39.40 52.68 26.38
C ILE A 114 -39.19 51.87 25.10
N LYS A 115 -38.54 52.46 24.08
CA LYS A 115 -38.12 51.76 22.86
C LYS A 115 -36.72 51.19 23.03
N VAL A 116 -36.52 49.94 22.63
CA VAL A 116 -35.25 49.22 22.69
C VAL A 116 -34.95 48.54 21.35
N GLU A 117 -33.67 48.41 21.02
CA GLU A 117 -33.19 47.77 19.79
C GLU A 117 -32.36 46.53 20.11
N VAL A 118 -32.74 45.41 19.50
CA VAL A 118 -32.03 44.14 19.58
C VAL A 118 -31.22 43.96 18.31
N ALA A 119 -29.91 44.10 18.42
CA ALA A 119 -28.97 44.02 17.32
C ALA A 119 -28.61 42.56 17.02
N ASN A 120 -28.51 42.22 15.73
CA ASN A 120 -27.89 40.98 15.30
C ASN A 120 -26.41 40.94 15.69
N VAL A 121 -25.89 39.72 15.90
CA VAL A 121 -24.46 39.48 15.97
C VAL A 121 -23.94 39.49 14.52
N GLN A 122 -23.04 40.41 14.18
CA GLN A 122 -22.39 40.38 12.87
C GLN A 122 -21.50 39.14 12.81
N VAL A 123 -21.85 38.19 11.94
CA VAL A 123 -20.95 37.12 11.53
C VAL A 123 -20.10 37.67 10.38
N ASP A 124 -18.79 37.78 10.59
CA ASP A 124 -17.86 38.28 9.59
C ASP A 124 -17.64 37.20 8.50
N THR A 125 -18.55 37.13 7.55
CA THR A 125 -18.50 36.17 6.43
C THR A 125 -17.46 36.52 5.38
N LEU A 126 -16.79 37.68 5.48
CA LEU A 126 -15.74 38.10 4.54
C LEU A 126 -14.35 37.53 4.88
N ARG A 127 -14.16 37.01 6.10
CA ARG A 127 -12.89 36.38 6.53
C ARG A 127 -12.85 34.87 6.35
N GLN A 128 -13.96 34.23 6.00
CA GLN A 128 -14.02 32.79 5.77
C GLN A 128 -14.17 32.51 4.27
N LYS A 129 -13.04 32.19 3.62
CA LYS A 129 -13.01 31.72 2.23
C LYS A 129 -13.90 30.48 2.14
N MET A 130 -14.91 30.49 1.26
CA MET A 130 -15.61 29.26 0.88
C MET A 130 -14.58 28.34 0.22
N TYR A 131 -14.27 27.22 0.87
CA TYR A 131 -13.45 26.18 0.26
C TYR A 131 -14.28 25.42 -0.75
N ASP A 132 -13.66 25.08 -1.88
CA ASP A 132 -14.28 24.23 -2.88
C ASP A 132 -14.55 22.83 -2.29
N ILE A 133 -15.47 22.09 -2.91
CA ILE A 133 -15.72 20.69 -2.53
C ILE A 133 -14.40 19.94 -2.75
N LYS A 134 -13.83 19.35 -1.69
CA LYS A 134 -12.60 18.56 -1.80
C LYS A 134 -12.77 17.54 -2.91
N ASP A 135 -11.87 17.55 -3.88
CA ASP A 135 -11.83 16.56 -4.93
C ASP A 135 -11.77 15.15 -4.31
N ILE A 136 -12.45 14.21 -4.96
CA ILE A 136 -12.29 12.78 -4.64
C ILE A 136 -10.82 12.47 -4.92
N VAL A 137 -10.06 12.25 -3.85
CA VAL A 137 -8.67 11.78 -3.94
C VAL A 137 -8.72 10.53 -4.81
N LYS A 138 -8.10 10.60 -5.99
CA LYS A 138 -7.86 9.41 -6.80
C LYS A 138 -7.03 8.48 -5.94
N ALA A 139 -7.64 7.39 -5.46
CA ALA A 139 -6.88 6.27 -4.97
C ALA A 139 -5.97 5.85 -6.12
N GLU A 140 -4.67 6.08 -5.96
CA GLU A 140 -3.66 5.48 -6.82
C GLU A 140 -3.60 4.00 -6.45
N ASP A 141 -4.60 3.24 -6.91
CA ASP A 141 -4.59 1.78 -6.90
C ASP A 141 -3.54 1.30 -7.93
N SER A 142 -2.27 1.56 -7.63
CA SER A 142 -1.15 0.87 -8.26
C SER A 142 -0.69 -0.24 -7.33
N SER A 143 -1.58 -1.19 -7.07
CA SER A 143 -1.10 -2.50 -6.61
C SER A 143 -0.32 -3.09 -7.78
N ASP A 144 0.99 -2.92 -7.74
CA ASP A 144 1.97 -3.41 -8.71
C ASP A 144 2.12 -4.93 -8.69
N TRP A 145 1.17 -5.66 -8.09
CA TRP A 145 1.13 -7.11 -8.00
C TRP A 145 1.31 -7.79 -9.37
N TRP A 146 0.80 -7.16 -10.43
CA TRP A 146 0.94 -7.63 -11.81
C TRP A 146 2.40 -7.65 -12.29
N LYS A 147 3.28 -6.77 -11.77
CA LYS A 147 4.72 -6.77 -12.08
C LYS A 147 5.39 -8.02 -11.49
N TYR A 148 5.02 -8.40 -10.27
CA TYR A 148 5.49 -9.64 -9.64
C TYR A 148 4.97 -10.87 -10.38
N LEU A 149 3.70 -10.87 -10.80
CA LEU A 149 3.13 -11.93 -11.64
C LEU A 149 3.88 -12.08 -12.97
N LEU A 150 4.19 -10.96 -13.63
CA LEU A 150 4.96 -10.94 -14.87
C LEU A 150 6.37 -11.51 -14.66
N GLY A 151 7.03 -11.18 -13.54
CA GLY A 151 8.33 -11.73 -13.16
C GLY A 151 8.30 -13.25 -12.98
N ILE A 152 7.29 -13.79 -12.31
CA ILE A 152 7.07 -15.24 -12.15
C ILE A 152 6.86 -15.90 -13.52
N LEU A 153 6.03 -15.30 -14.37
CA LEU A 153 5.72 -15.82 -15.70
C LEU A 153 6.96 -15.83 -16.60
N LEU A 154 7.82 -14.82 -16.50
CA LEU A 154 9.09 -14.74 -17.21
C LEU A 154 10.04 -15.89 -16.79
N ILE A 155 10.19 -16.12 -15.49
CA ILE A 155 11.06 -17.19 -14.96
C ILE A 155 10.57 -18.57 -15.42
N LEU A 156 9.26 -18.82 -15.35
CA LEU A 156 8.65 -20.05 -15.87
C LEU A 156 8.82 -20.18 -17.38
N GLY A 157 8.69 -19.08 -18.12
CA GLY A 157 8.92 -19.02 -19.56
C GLY A 157 10.35 -19.43 -19.93
N ILE A 158 11.35 -18.95 -19.20
CA ILE A 158 12.75 -19.34 -19.41
C ILE A 158 12.96 -20.83 -19.11
N GLY A 159 12.38 -21.35 -18.03
CA GLY A 159 12.43 -22.79 -17.73
C GLY A 159 11.81 -23.65 -18.83
N ALA A 160 10.64 -23.25 -19.35
CA ALA A 160 9.98 -23.91 -20.46
C ALA A 160 10.80 -23.85 -21.76
N PHE A 161 11.39 -22.69 -22.05
CA PHE A 161 12.27 -22.49 -23.20
C PHE A 161 13.51 -23.38 -23.14
N VAL A 162 14.20 -23.43 -21.99
CA VAL A 162 15.38 -24.31 -21.79
C VAL A 162 14.99 -25.79 -21.95
N TYR A 163 13.85 -26.22 -21.40
CA TYR A 163 13.34 -27.58 -21.59
C TYR A 163 13.04 -27.90 -23.06
N TRP A 164 12.39 -26.99 -23.78
CA TRP A 164 12.05 -27.16 -25.19
C TRP A 164 13.30 -27.18 -26.08
N TYR A 165 14.23 -26.26 -25.85
CA TYR A 165 15.51 -26.18 -26.56
C TYR A 165 16.35 -27.45 -26.39
N THR A 166 16.49 -27.93 -25.16
CA THR A 166 17.21 -29.19 -24.87
C THR A 166 16.49 -30.40 -25.45
N LYS A 167 15.15 -30.42 -25.48
CA LYS A 167 14.37 -31.48 -26.14
C LYS A 167 14.64 -31.54 -27.64
N ILE A 168 14.74 -30.41 -28.33
CA ILE A 168 15.04 -30.39 -29.78
C ILE A 168 16.45 -30.90 -30.07
N ARG A 169 17.46 -30.42 -29.32
CA ARG A 169 18.85 -30.87 -29.53
C ARG A 169 19.05 -32.36 -29.23
N GLN A 170 18.38 -32.90 -28.22
CA GLN A 170 18.49 -34.32 -27.88
C GLN A 170 17.76 -35.25 -28.85
N LYS A 171 16.70 -34.80 -29.53
CA LYS A 171 16.00 -35.59 -30.55
C LYS A 171 16.88 -35.87 -31.76
N LYS A 172 17.59 -34.86 -32.27
CA LYS A 172 18.52 -35.00 -33.41
C LYS A 172 19.57 -36.09 -33.15
N LYS A 173 20.11 -36.14 -31.93
CA LYS A 173 21.11 -37.15 -31.54
C LYS A 173 20.58 -38.59 -31.42
N ILE A 174 19.26 -38.78 -31.27
CA ILE A 174 18.66 -40.13 -31.15
C ILE A 174 18.47 -40.77 -32.53
N GLU A 175 18.10 -39.98 -33.54
CA GLU A 175 17.90 -40.49 -34.90
C GLU A 175 19.19 -40.99 -35.55
N GLU A 176 20.35 -40.44 -35.16
CA GLU A 176 21.66 -40.87 -35.64
C GLU A 176 22.19 -42.16 -34.95
N GLU A 177 21.74 -42.48 -33.73
CA GLU A 177 22.28 -43.60 -32.92
C GLU A 177 21.44 -44.90 -32.99
N VAL A 178 20.24 -44.89 -33.57
CA VAL A 178 19.28 -46.01 -33.48
C VAL A 178 18.81 -46.49 -34.86
N TYR A 179 19.71 -47.02 -35.68
CA TYR A 179 19.31 -47.84 -36.85
C TYR A 179 19.08 -49.29 -36.39
N LYS A 180 17.97 -49.94 -36.79
CA LYS A 180 17.65 -51.29 -36.29
C LYS A 180 18.36 -52.41 -37.07
N THR A 181 18.67 -52.19 -38.34
CA THR A 181 19.33 -53.17 -39.22
C THR A 181 20.38 -52.49 -40.12
N PRO A 182 21.40 -53.23 -40.62
CA PRO A 182 22.38 -52.70 -41.58
C PRO A 182 21.73 -52.14 -42.85
N ILE A 183 20.68 -52.78 -43.37
CA ILE A 183 19.93 -52.30 -44.54
C ILE A 183 19.16 -50.99 -44.26
N GLU A 184 18.54 -50.85 -43.09
CA GLU A 184 17.87 -49.60 -42.69
C GLU A 184 18.88 -48.45 -42.59
N LYS A 185 20.04 -48.72 -42.00
CA LYS A 185 21.15 -47.78 -41.89
C LYS A 185 21.63 -47.34 -43.28
N ALA A 186 21.95 -48.29 -44.15
CA ALA A 186 22.44 -48.01 -45.50
C ALA A 186 21.43 -47.22 -46.33
N THR A 187 20.15 -47.61 -46.31
CA THR A 187 19.08 -46.93 -47.06
C THR A 187 18.84 -45.51 -46.54
N SER A 188 18.86 -45.31 -45.23
CA SER A 188 18.71 -43.99 -44.62
C SER A 188 19.90 -43.07 -44.95
N LEU A 189 21.12 -43.61 -44.89
CA LEU A 189 22.33 -42.87 -45.27
C LEU A 189 22.34 -42.51 -46.76
N LEU A 190 21.93 -43.43 -47.67
CA LEU A 190 21.77 -43.13 -49.10
C LEU A 190 20.75 -42.01 -49.35
N ASN A 191 19.62 -42.01 -48.65
CA ASN A 191 18.63 -40.94 -48.77
C ASN A 191 19.13 -39.62 -48.19
N THR A 192 19.95 -39.67 -47.14
CA THR A 192 20.58 -38.48 -46.55
C THR A 192 21.65 -37.91 -47.48
N LEU A 193 22.42 -38.78 -48.14
CA LEU A 193 23.42 -38.40 -49.15
C LEU A 193 22.79 -37.64 -50.32
N GLU A 194 21.64 -38.09 -50.83
CA GLU A 194 20.89 -37.36 -51.87
C GLU A 194 20.46 -35.97 -51.40
N LYS A 195 19.91 -35.86 -50.18
CA LYS A 195 19.48 -34.56 -49.62
C LYS A 195 20.61 -33.56 -49.40
N LYS A 196 21.87 -34.02 -49.33
CA LYS A 196 23.02 -33.13 -49.25
C LYS A 196 23.34 -32.45 -50.58
N GLU A 197 22.80 -32.94 -51.70
CA GLU A 197 22.95 -32.35 -53.04
C GLU A 197 24.43 -32.09 -53.44
N LEU A 198 25.37 -32.91 -52.92
CA LEU A 198 26.81 -32.66 -53.01
C LEU A 198 27.31 -32.54 -54.46
N TRP A 199 26.87 -33.44 -55.34
CA TRP A 199 27.28 -33.41 -56.74
C TRP A 199 26.70 -32.21 -57.51
N GLN A 200 25.52 -31.70 -57.12
CA GLN A 200 24.90 -30.50 -57.69
C GLN A 200 25.67 -29.23 -57.29
N HIS A 201 26.29 -29.23 -56.11
CA HIS A 201 27.18 -28.17 -55.64
C HIS A 201 28.62 -28.30 -56.18
N GLY A 202 28.87 -29.23 -57.11
CA GLY A 202 30.19 -29.48 -57.70
C GLY A 202 31.13 -30.35 -56.86
N GLU A 203 30.68 -30.85 -55.71
CA GLU A 203 31.45 -31.71 -54.79
C GLU A 203 31.34 -33.20 -55.16
N VAL A 204 31.52 -33.53 -56.44
CA VAL A 204 31.34 -34.89 -56.99
C VAL A 204 32.26 -35.91 -56.28
N LYS A 205 33.48 -35.51 -55.90
CA LYS A 205 34.41 -36.38 -55.14
C LYS A 205 33.87 -36.74 -53.76
N ALA A 206 33.27 -35.79 -53.05
CA ALA A 206 32.71 -36.01 -51.72
C ALA A 206 31.51 -36.96 -51.82
N TYR A 207 30.64 -36.75 -52.82
CA TYR A 207 29.50 -37.62 -53.10
C TYR A 207 29.92 -39.08 -53.32
N TYR A 208 30.86 -39.34 -54.24
CA TYR A 208 31.34 -40.70 -54.48
C TYR A 208 32.14 -41.27 -53.30
N SER A 209 32.73 -40.43 -52.44
CA SER A 209 33.36 -40.92 -51.20
C SER A 209 32.32 -41.43 -50.21
N GLU A 210 31.30 -40.64 -49.91
CA GLU A 210 30.22 -41.06 -49.04
C GLU A 210 29.44 -42.26 -49.63
N LEU A 211 29.18 -42.28 -50.94
CA LEU A 211 28.45 -43.38 -51.60
C LEU A 211 29.18 -44.72 -51.44
N THR A 212 30.50 -44.76 -51.66
CA THR A 212 31.26 -45.99 -51.45
C THR A 212 31.38 -46.35 -49.98
N ASP A 213 31.47 -45.36 -49.08
CA ASP A 213 31.61 -45.62 -47.66
C ASP A 213 30.33 -46.25 -47.10
N ILE A 214 29.16 -45.76 -47.51
CA ILE A 214 27.87 -46.36 -47.17
C ILE A 214 27.80 -47.81 -47.67
N THR A 215 28.21 -48.04 -48.92
CA THR A 215 28.18 -49.35 -49.55
C THR A 215 29.10 -50.35 -48.85
N ARG A 216 30.35 -49.96 -48.60
CA ARG A 216 31.35 -50.81 -47.94
C ARG A 216 30.97 -51.07 -46.48
N ASN A 217 30.46 -50.07 -45.74
CA ASN A 217 29.98 -50.26 -44.37
C ASN A 217 28.84 -51.27 -44.33
N TYR A 218 27.89 -51.18 -45.27
CA TYR A 218 26.81 -52.16 -45.36
C TYR A 218 27.34 -53.58 -45.59
N ILE A 219 28.25 -53.75 -46.56
CA ILE A 219 28.83 -55.06 -46.88
C ILE A 219 29.60 -55.62 -45.68
N GLU A 220 30.34 -54.79 -44.95
CA GLU A 220 31.09 -55.20 -43.77
C GLU A 220 30.19 -55.58 -42.60
N GLU A 221 29.14 -54.79 -42.32
CA GLU A 221 28.18 -55.07 -41.25
C GLU A 221 27.24 -56.26 -41.55
N ALA A 222 26.80 -56.42 -42.80
CA ALA A 222 25.81 -57.43 -43.18
C ALA A 222 26.46 -58.76 -43.63
N ILE A 223 27.58 -58.71 -44.35
CA ILE A 223 28.23 -59.88 -44.95
C ILE A 223 29.48 -60.30 -44.17
N GLU A 224 29.96 -59.46 -43.24
CA GLU A 224 31.09 -59.72 -42.34
C GLU A 224 32.41 -59.98 -43.11
N ILE A 225 32.65 -59.19 -44.16
CA ILE A 225 33.93 -59.14 -44.87
C ILE A 225 34.57 -57.76 -44.66
N PRO A 226 35.91 -57.65 -44.56
CA PRO A 226 36.59 -56.39 -44.26
C PRO A 226 36.57 -55.42 -45.46
N ALA A 227 35.40 -54.85 -45.75
CA ALA A 227 35.16 -54.08 -46.97
C ALA A 227 35.79 -52.69 -46.94
N MET A 228 35.98 -52.10 -45.76
CA MET A 228 36.68 -50.82 -45.60
C MET A 228 38.18 -50.92 -45.89
N GLU A 229 38.79 -52.04 -45.52
CA GLU A 229 40.23 -52.25 -45.64
C GLU A 229 40.64 -52.88 -46.98
N SER A 230 39.66 -53.38 -47.76
CA SER A 230 39.90 -54.04 -49.04
C SER A 230 39.93 -53.06 -50.21
N THR A 231 40.81 -53.27 -51.19
CA THR A 231 40.72 -52.60 -52.50
C THR A 231 39.44 -53.02 -53.24
N THR A 232 39.04 -52.26 -54.28
CA THR A 232 37.83 -52.59 -55.07
C THR A 232 37.88 -53.99 -55.67
N SER A 233 39.04 -54.46 -56.14
CA SER A 233 39.20 -55.83 -56.68
C SER A 233 39.10 -56.90 -55.59
N GLU A 234 39.78 -56.69 -54.46
CA GLU A 234 39.76 -57.62 -53.31
C GLU A 234 38.35 -57.74 -52.71
N LEU A 235 37.60 -56.63 -52.64
CA LEU A 235 36.23 -56.63 -52.16
C LEU A 235 35.32 -57.54 -53.01
N ILE A 236 35.46 -57.49 -54.34
CA ILE A 236 34.67 -58.32 -55.24
C ILE A 236 35.04 -59.80 -55.11
N GLU A 237 36.32 -60.12 -54.97
CA GLU A 237 36.78 -61.50 -54.73
C GLU A 237 36.29 -62.01 -53.37
N GLY A 238 36.38 -61.18 -52.32
CA GLY A 238 35.87 -61.47 -50.98
C GLY A 238 34.36 -61.70 -50.96
N LEU A 239 33.59 -60.90 -51.72
CA LEU A 239 32.15 -61.06 -51.85
C LEU A 239 31.77 -62.36 -52.58
N LYS A 240 32.50 -62.73 -53.64
CA LYS A 240 32.31 -64.02 -54.35
C LYS A 240 32.62 -65.20 -53.43
N ALA A 241 33.72 -65.14 -52.68
CA ALA A 241 34.09 -66.18 -51.73
C ALA A 241 33.05 -66.31 -50.59
N ALA A 242 32.58 -65.18 -50.07
CA ALA A 242 31.51 -65.14 -49.06
C ALA A 242 30.20 -65.72 -49.59
N SER A 243 29.82 -65.41 -50.84
CA SER A 243 28.62 -65.96 -51.47
C SER A 243 28.66 -67.49 -51.56
N LEU A 244 29.79 -68.08 -51.94
CA LEU A 244 29.97 -69.54 -51.96
C LEU A 244 29.91 -70.13 -50.55
N LYS A 245 30.59 -69.52 -49.57
CA LYS A 245 30.68 -70.02 -48.19
C LYS A 245 29.35 -69.93 -47.45
N LYS A 246 28.66 -68.79 -47.56
CA LYS A 246 27.37 -68.51 -46.90
C LYS A 246 26.16 -68.94 -47.74
N LYS A 247 26.36 -69.66 -48.86
CA LYS A 247 25.30 -70.14 -49.77
C LYS A 247 24.33 -69.04 -50.23
N MET A 248 24.83 -67.82 -50.41
CA MET A 248 24.01 -66.68 -50.83
C MET A 248 23.66 -66.81 -52.31
N LYS A 249 22.40 -66.56 -52.67
CA LYS A 249 21.95 -66.53 -54.07
C LYS A 249 22.29 -65.19 -54.72
N LEU A 250 23.58 -64.97 -54.97
CA LEU A 250 24.04 -63.72 -55.55
C LEU A 250 23.94 -63.76 -57.07
N SER A 251 23.28 -62.76 -57.66
CA SER A 251 23.24 -62.63 -59.11
C SER A 251 24.57 -62.09 -59.64
N GLN A 252 25.03 -62.62 -60.78
CA GLN A 252 26.24 -62.11 -61.45
C GLN A 252 26.09 -60.61 -61.80
N GLU A 253 24.87 -60.19 -62.17
CA GLU A 253 24.51 -58.79 -62.44
C GLU A 253 24.75 -57.88 -61.21
N THR A 254 24.40 -58.34 -60.00
CA THR A 254 24.61 -57.58 -58.75
C THR A 254 26.09 -57.31 -58.51
N ILE A 255 26.96 -58.31 -58.71
CA ILE A 255 28.41 -58.15 -58.57
C ILE A 255 28.95 -57.15 -59.58
N GLU A 256 28.53 -57.26 -60.84
CA GLU A 256 28.99 -56.40 -61.93
C GLU A 256 28.55 -54.95 -61.75
N ASN A 257 27.31 -54.72 -61.30
CA ASN A 257 26.81 -53.40 -60.96
C ASN A 257 27.63 -52.76 -59.84
N LEU A 258 27.90 -53.51 -58.75
CA LEU A 258 28.71 -53.04 -57.64
C LEU A 258 30.15 -52.70 -58.09
N PHE A 259 30.77 -53.59 -58.88
CA PHE A 259 32.12 -53.38 -59.39
C PHE A 259 32.21 -52.15 -60.30
N THR A 260 31.23 -51.96 -61.18
CA THR A 260 31.18 -50.82 -62.11
C THR A 260 31.14 -49.50 -61.35
N VAL A 261 30.26 -49.38 -60.34
CA VAL A 261 30.13 -48.15 -59.56
C VAL A 261 31.36 -47.90 -58.68
N LEU A 262 31.92 -48.94 -58.03
CA LEU A 262 33.12 -48.78 -57.22
C LEU A 262 34.34 -48.36 -58.06
N LYS A 263 34.49 -48.92 -59.27
CA LYS A 263 35.54 -48.52 -60.21
C LYS A 263 35.36 -47.08 -60.70
N GLN A 264 34.13 -46.67 -60.98
CA GLN A 264 33.82 -45.28 -61.33
C GLN A 264 34.15 -44.34 -60.17
N ALA A 265 33.81 -44.72 -58.94
CA ALA A 265 34.16 -43.97 -57.75
C ALA A 265 35.68 -43.81 -57.58
N ASP A 266 36.46 -44.85 -57.84
CA ASP A 266 37.93 -44.79 -57.81
C ASP A 266 38.47 -43.81 -58.87
N LEU A 267 37.90 -43.81 -60.08
CA LEU A 267 38.25 -42.84 -61.13
C LEU A 267 37.93 -41.40 -60.72
N VAL A 268 36.80 -41.16 -60.05
CA VAL A 268 36.44 -39.83 -59.53
C VAL A 268 37.40 -39.40 -58.41
N LYS A 269 37.70 -40.30 -57.47
CA LYS A 269 38.52 -40.00 -56.29
C LYS A 269 39.99 -39.75 -56.60
N PHE A 270 40.57 -40.57 -57.48
CA PHE A 270 42.01 -40.61 -57.74
C PHE A 270 42.38 -40.01 -59.10
N ALA A 271 41.58 -40.25 -60.14
CA ALA A 271 41.84 -39.74 -61.49
C ALA A 271 41.11 -38.42 -61.80
N LYS A 272 40.37 -37.85 -60.83
CA LYS A 272 39.57 -36.61 -60.97
C LYS A 272 38.60 -36.65 -62.15
N SER A 273 38.09 -37.84 -62.49
CA SER A 273 37.04 -38.01 -63.49
C SER A 273 35.79 -37.23 -63.09
N LYS A 274 35.07 -36.69 -64.08
CA LYS A 274 33.80 -35.97 -63.89
C LYS A 274 32.69 -36.69 -64.68
N PRO A 275 31.95 -37.61 -64.04
CA PRO A 275 30.83 -38.30 -64.66
C PRO A 275 29.72 -37.30 -64.98
N LEU A 276 28.90 -37.63 -65.97
CA LEU A 276 27.72 -36.85 -66.32
C LEU A 276 26.61 -37.07 -65.27
N GLU A 277 25.71 -36.12 -65.10
CA GLU A 277 24.67 -36.16 -64.04
C GLU A 277 23.80 -37.43 -64.09
N PHE A 278 23.50 -37.91 -65.30
CA PHE A 278 22.75 -39.16 -65.47
C PHE A 278 23.55 -40.38 -64.98
N GLU A 279 24.88 -40.38 -65.15
CA GLU A 279 25.76 -41.48 -64.70
C GLU A 279 25.82 -41.52 -63.17
N ILE A 280 25.91 -40.36 -62.52
CA ILE A 280 25.90 -40.25 -61.05
C ILE A 280 24.58 -40.81 -60.47
N THR A 281 23.46 -40.45 -61.10
CA THR A 281 22.13 -40.91 -60.69
C THR A 281 21.97 -42.42 -60.92
N GLU A 282 22.46 -42.92 -62.06
CA GLU A 282 22.42 -44.35 -62.38
C GLU A 282 23.29 -45.17 -61.44
N ASP A 283 24.50 -44.71 -61.13
CA ASP A 283 25.42 -45.35 -60.20
C ASP A 283 24.81 -45.49 -58.80
N ARG A 284 24.12 -44.46 -58.31
CA ARG A 284 23.39 -44.52 -57.04
C ARG A 284 22.26 -45.56 -57.08
N ASN A 285 21.48 -45.59 -58.16
CA ASN A 285 20.41 -46.58 -58.33
C ASN A 285 20.96 -48.02 -58.39
N ARG A 286 22.12 -48.21 -59.06
CA ARG A 286 22.83 -49.49 -59.10
C ARG A 286 23.27 -49.93 -57.71
N ILE A 287 23.83 -49.03 -56.89
CA ILE A 287 24.21 -49.31 -55.50
C ILE A 287 22.99 -49.63 -54.64
N GLN A 288 21.92 -48.84 -54.73
CA GLN A 288 20.69 -49.10 -53.97
C GLN A 288 20.11 -50.46 -54.32
N LYS A 289 20.00 -50.80 -55.62
CA LYS A 289 19.56 -52.12 -56.07
C LYS A 289 20.49 -53.22 -55.58
N ALA A 290 21.81 -53.00 -55.66
CA ALA A 290 22.80 -53.97 -55.19
C ALA A 290 22.65 -54.27 -53.69
N ILE A 291 22.54 -53.25 -52.84
CA ILE A 291 22.34 -53.39 -51.39
C ILE A 291 21.05 -54.18 -51.09
N LEU A 292 19.93 -53.85 -51.75
CA LEU A 292 18.68 -54.58 -51.58
C LEU A 292 18.82 -56.06 -51.97
N THR A 293 19.41 -56.35 -53.14
CA THR A 293 19.59 -57.74 -53.59
C THR A 293 20.61 -58.52 -52.75
N LEU A 294 21.61 -57.84 -52.18
CA LEU A 294 22.58 -58.44 -51.26
C LEU A 294 21.88 -58.86 -49.97
N ASP A 295 21.02 -58.00 -49.43
CA ASP A 295 20.26 -58.27 -48.21
C ASP A 295 19.33 -59.47 -48.37
N GLU A 296 18.58 -59.51 -49.48
CA GLU A 296 17.67 -60.62 -49.81
C GLU A 296 18.40 -61.95 -50.06
N ALA A 297 19.68 -61.89 -50.47
CA ALA A 297 20.49 -63.07 -50.76
C ALA A 297 21.12 -63.71 -49.52
N ILE A 298 21.13 -63.02 -48.37
CA ILE A 298 21.63 -63.56 -47.10
C ILE A 298 20.59 -64.57 -46.57
N PRO A 299 20.95 -65.86 -46.40
CA PRO A 299 20.01 -66.83 -45.87
C PRO A 299 19.63 -66.46 -44.43
N VAL A 300 18.33 -66.26 -44.20
CA VAL A 300 17.78 -66.01 -42.87
C VAL A 300 17.87 -67.32 -42.08
N GLU A 301 18.85 -67.43 -41.18
CA GLU A 301 18.80 -68.44 -40.12
C GLU A 301 17.63 -68.07 -39.21
N VAL A 302 16.56 -68.87 -39.19
CA VAL A 302 15.41 -68.65 -38.30
C VAL A 302 15.87 -68.91 -36.86
N PRO A 303 16.03 -67.87 -36.02
CA PRO A 303 16.34 -68.07 -34.61
C PRO A 303 15.06 -68.55 -33.91
N ILE A 304 15.20 -69.27 -32.81
CA ILE A 304 14.08 -69.79 -32.01
C ILE A 304 13.22 -68.61 -31.52
N GLU A 305 11.89 -68.65 -31.72
CA GLU A 305 10.97 -67.52 -31.47
C GLU A 305 11.12 -66.91 -30.06
N GLU A 306 11.33 -67.74 -29.02
CA GLU A 306 11.49 -67.27 -27.64
C GLU A 306 12.71 -66.35 -27.42
N ASP A 307 13.84 -66.64 -28.06
CA ASP A 307 15.08 -65.84 -27.92
C ASP A 307 14.94 -64.48 -28.60
N THR A 308 14.13 -64.39 -29.66
CA THR A 308 13.87 -63.13 -30.37
C THR A 308 12.97 -62.21 -29.55
N ILE A 309 11.87 -62.73 -28.99
CA ILE A 309 10.93 -61.96 -28.16
C ILE A 309 11.63 -61.43 -26.90
N LEU A 310 12.47 -62.26 -26.26
CA LEU A 310 13.22 -61.85 -25.08
C LEU A 310 14.22 -60.73 -25.39
N ASN A 311 14.96 -60.84 -26.50
CA ASN A 311 15.92 -59.83 -26.94
C ASN A 311 15.23 -58.50 -27.32
N GLU A 312 14.09 -58.55 -28.01
CA GLU A 312 13.32 -57.35 -28.33
C GLU A 312 12.75 -56.67 -27.09
N ALA A 313 12.21 -57.44 -26.14
CA ALA A 313 11.71 -56.91 -24.88
C ALA A 313 12.83 -56.26 -24.04
N GLN A 314 14.03 -56.86 -24.01
CA GLN A 314 15.20 -56.28 -23.35
C GLN A 314 15.64 -54.97 -24.03
N LYS A 315 15.71 -54.93 -25.37
CA LYS A 315 16.02 -53.71 -26.13
C LYS A 315 15.00 -52.60 -25.87
N GLN A 316 13.70 -52.90 -25.91
CA GLN A 316 12.64 -51.93 -25.62
C GLN A 316 12.75 -51.37 -24.20
N ARG A 317 13.07 -52.22 -23.20
CA ARG A 317 13.32 -51.78 -21.82
C ARG A 317 14.52 -50.84 -21.74
N GLN A 318 15.63 -51.16 -22.40
CA GLN A 318 16.80 -50.29 -22.43
C GLN A 318 16.48 -48.93 -23.07
N ILE A 319 15.74 -48.92 -24.19
CA ILE A 319 15.29 -47.67 -24.84
C ILE A 319 14.42 -46.85 -23.87
N GLN A 320 13.47 -47.47 -23.17
CA GLN A 320 12.64 -46.77 -22.18
C GLN A 320 13.48 -46.19 -21.02
N ILE A 321 14.47 -46.93 -20.53
CA ILE A 321 15.39 -46.45 -19.48
C ILE A 321 16.19 -45.24 -19.98
N LEU A 322 16.72 -45.29 -21.20
CA LEU A 322 17.44 -44.18 -21.82
C LEU A 322 16.54 -42.95 -22.02
N LEU A 323 15.30 -43.14 -22.48
CA LEU A 323 14.31 -42.06 -22.63
C LEU A 323 13.96 -41.42 -21.28
N ARG A 324 13.79 -42.23 -20.22
CA ARG A 324 13.57 -41.73 -18.86
C ARG A 324 14.77 -40.95 -18.34
N LYS A 325 16.00 -41.46 -18.52
CA LYS A 325 17.24 -40.78 -18.12
C LYS A 325 17.39 -39.43 -18.82
N LYS A 326 17.19 -39.37 -20.15
CA LYS A 326 17.21 -38.13 -20.93
C LYS A 326 16.08 -37.17 -20.54
N ARG A 327 14.87 -37.66 -20.20
CA ARG A 327 13.77 -36.82 -19.67
C ARG A 327 14.14 -36.20 -18.34
N ASN A 328 14.65 -36.99 -17.40
CA ASN A 328 15.04 -36.51 -16.08
C ASN A 328 16.21 -35.52 -16.18
N GLN A 329 17.17 -35.74 -17.09
CA GLN A 329 18.24 -34.79 -17.36
C GLN A 329 17.71 -33.47 -17.91
N ARG A 330 16.73 -33.47 -18.82
CA ARG A 330 16.08 -32.24 -19.32
C ARG A 330 15.38 -31.47 -18.21
N ILE A 331 14.65 -32.18 -17.34
CA ILE A 331 13.98 -31.58 -16.18
C ILE A 331 15.03 -31.00 -15.23
N ALA A 332 16.11 -31.73 -14.93
CA ALA A 332 17.17 -31.27 -14.05
C ALA A 332 17.88 -30.02 -14.58
N ILE A 333 18.15 -29.94 -15.90
CA ILE A 333 18.74 -28.75 -16.52
C ILE A 333 17.77 -27.56 -16.44
N ALA A 334 16.48 -27.77 -16.74
CA ALA A 334 15.48 -26.71 -16.68
C ALA A 334 15.29 -26.18 -15.24
N VAL A 335 15.14 -27.08 -14.27
CA VAL A 335 15.04 -26.74 -12.84
C VAL A 335 16.31 -26.05 -12.36
N GLY A 336 17.49 -26.58 -12.70
CA GLY A 336 18.78 -25.99 -12.35
C GLY A 336 18.95 -24.57 -12.91
N SER A 337 18.46 -24.32 -14.13
CA SER A 337 18.50 -22.98 -14.75
C SER A 337 17.59 -22.00 -14.02
N VAL A 338 16.39 -22.43 -13.61
CA VAL A 338 15.47 -21.59 -12.83
C VAL A 338 16.05 -21.28 -11.45
N VAL A 339 16.58 -22.29 -10.75
CA VAL A 339 17.22 -22.10 -9.44
C VAL A 339 18.43 -21.16 -9.55
N PHE A 340 19.26 -21.33 -10.57
CA PHE A 340 20.39 -20.45 -10.84
C PHE A 340 19.95 -19.00 -11.08
N LEU A 341 18.89 -18.78 -11.88
CA LEU A 341 18.36 -17.44 -12.13
C LEU A 341 17.84 -16.79 -10.85
N LEU A 342 17.06 -17.53 -10.05
CA LEU A 342 16.56 -17.04 -8.76
C LEU A 342 17.71 -16.67 -7.81
N PHE A 343 18.75 -17.51 -7.76
CA PHE A 343 19.92 -17.25 -6.93
C PHE A 343 20.72 -16.04 -7.42
N ALA A 344 20.93 -15.92 -8.73
CA ALA A 344 21.65 -14.80 -9.34
C ALA A 344 20.91 -13.47 -9.13
N THR A 345 19.59 -13.44 -9.34
CA THR A 345 18.78 -12.23 -9.10
C THR A 345 18.76 -11.83 -7.64
N THR A 346 18.56 -12.79 -6.73
CA THR A 346 18.60 -12.54 -5.27
C THR A 346 19.97 -12.00 -4.86
N THR A 347 21.06 -12.61 -5.33
CA THR A 347 22.44 -12.17 -5.05
C THR A 347 22.68 -10.75 -5.58
N PHE A 348 22.20 -10.44 -6.78
CA PHE A 348 22.31 -9.10 -7.36
C PHE A 348 21.61 -8.03 -6.50
N PHE A 349 20.39 -8.30 -6.03
CA PHE A 349 19.67 -7.35 -5.16
C PHE A 349 20.33 -7.22 -3.78
N ILE A 350 20.83 -8.31 -3.19
CA ILE A 350 21.58 -8.25 -1.94
C ILE A 350 22.84 -7.39 -2.11
N ALA A 351 23.60 -7.57 -3.19
CA ALA A 351 24.84 -6.84 -3.43
C ALA A 351 24.62 -5.34 -3.72
N THR A 352 23.49 -4.96 -4.35
CA THR A 352 23.23 -3.58 -4.77
C THR A 352 22.36 -2.78 -3.79
N LYS A 353 21.45 -3.44 -3.08
CA LYS A 353 20.47 -2.80 -2.19
C LYS A 353 20.62 -3.23 -0.72
N GLY A 354 21.43 -4.25 -0.44
CA GLY A 354 21.62 -4.80 0.90
C GLY A 354 20.66 -5.96 1.21
N PHE A 355 21.01 -6.74 2.23
CA PHE A 355 20.23 -7.90 2.67
C PHE A 355 18.87 -7.49 3.24
N ASP A 356 18.84 -6.45 4.09
CA ASP A 356 17.61 -5.98 4.75
C ASP A 356 16.58 -5.54 3.72
N TYR A 357 16.99 -4.81 2.68
CA TYR A 357 16.10 -4.43 1.58
C TYR A 357 15.42 -5.66 0.94
N VAL A 358 16.17 -6.71 0.64
CA VAL A 358 15.61 -7.92 0.00
C VAL A 358 14.66 -8.65 0.95
N LYS A 359 15.05 -8.79 2.21
CA LYS A 359 14.22 -9.38 3.27
C LYS A 359 12.91 -8.61 3.42
N ASP A 360 12.96 -7.29 3.54
CA ASP A 360 11.80 -6.44 3.80
C ASP A 360 10.84 -6.36 2.61
N ASN A 361 11.35 -6.51 1.37
CA ASN A 361 10.50 -6.54 0.18
C ASN A 361 9.83 -7.91 -0.04
N ILE A 362 10.47 -9.01 0.38
CA ILE A 362 9.94 -10.36 0.15
C ILE A 362 9.06 -10.83 1.31
N LEU A 363 9.49 -10.61 2.56
CA LEU A 363 8.77 -11.03 3.76
C LEU A 363 7.82 -9.95 4.29
N GLY A 364 7.96 -8.71 3.83
CA GLY A 364 7.23 -7.55 4.34
C GLY A 364 7.92 -6.91 5.55
N HIS A 365 7.65 -5.62 5.75
CA HIS A 365 8.09 -4.89 6.94
C HIS A 365 6.95 -3.94 7.39
N PRO A 366 6.43 -4.05 8.63
CA PRO A 366 5.21 -3.34 9.03
C PRO A 366 5.26 -1.83 8.86
N THR A 367 6.37 -1.19 9.22
CA THR A 367 6.56 0.27 9.13
C THR A 367 6.84 0.74 7.71
N LYS A 368 7.39 -0.12 6.85
CA LYS A 368 7.56 0.16 5.43
C LYS A 368 6.21 0.22 4.73
N GLU A 369 5.31 -0.73 5.02
CA GLU A 369 3.95 -0.72 4.48
C GLU A 369 3.17 0.53 4.90
N LEU A 370 3.37 1.01 6.14
CA LEU A 370 2.79 2.27 6.59
C LEU A 370 3.38 3.48 5.88
N LEU A 371 4.69 3.47 5.60
CA LEU A 371 5.38 4.58 4.93
C LEU A 371 4.97 4.71 3.45
N GLU A 372 4.95 3.59 2.73
CA GLU A 372 4.62 3.51 1.30
C GLU A 372 3.10 3.56 1.01
N GLY A 373 2.26 3.37 2.03
CA GLY A 373 0.81 3.41 1.91
C GLY A 373 0.24 4.82 1.70
N GLU A 374 -1.09 4.91 1.67
CA GLU A 374 -1.81 6.19 1.57
C GLU A 374 -1.75 7.00 2.87
N TRP A 375 -1.51 8.31 2.73
CA TRP A 375 -1.42 9.25 3.86
C TRP A 375 -2.65 10.13 3.93
N VAL A 376 -3.10 10.41 5.16
CA VAL A 376 -4.30 11.21 5.40
C VAL A 376 -3.96 12.41 6.28
N LYS A 377 -4.25 13.62 5.77
CA LYS A 377 -4.21 14.87 6.54
C LYS A 377 -5.52 15.06 7.30
N SER A 378 -5.45 15.08 8.63
CA SER A 378 -6.63 15.18 9.52
C SER A 378 -6.43 16.22 10.62
N GLU A 379 -7.53 16.76 11.15
CA GLU A 379 -7.56 17.65 12.33
C GLU A 379 -8.10 16.87 13.54
N TYR A 380 -7.39 16.89 14.67
CA TYR A 380 -7.73 16.16 15.89
C TYR A 380 -7.81 17.08 17.10
N GLY A 381 -8.81 16.86 17.95
CA GLY A 381 -8.91 17.49 19.25
C GLY A 381 -9.44 18.94 19.25
N ASN A 382 -9.41 19.55 20.43
CA ASN A 382 -9.77 20.96 20.65
C ASN A 382 -8.89 21.54 21.79
N PRO A 383 -7.91 22.41 21.51
CA PRO A 383 -7.67 23.08 20.22
C PRO A 383 -7.10 22.13 19.15
N GLY A 384 -7.46 22.34 17.88
CA GLY A 384 -7.20 21.39 16.80
C GLY A 384 -5.73 21.24 16.42
N VAL A 385 -5.27 19.98 16.35
CA VAL A 385 -3.96 19.57 15.84
C VAL A 385 -4.14 19.00 14.44
N ILE A 386 -3.54 19.63 13.44
CA ILE A 386 -3.55 19.17 12.06
C ILE A 386 -2.27 18.36 11.82
N ILE A 387 -2.41 17.14 11.32
CA ILE A 387 -1.29 16.21 11.15
C ILE A 387 -1.56 15.24 10.00
N GLU A 388 -0.52 14.88 9.25
CA GLU A 388 -0.55 13.80 8.26
C GLU A 388 -0.11 12.49 8.90
N THR A 389 -0.88 11.43 8.67
CA THR A 389 -0.63 10.11 9.26
C THR A 389 -0.87 8.99 8.25
N PRO A 390 -0.18 7.84 8.39
CA PRO A 390 -0.35 6.69 7.47
C PRO A 390 -1.71 5.99 7.64
N LYS A 391 -2.41 6.25 8.76
CA LYS A 391 -3.75 5.74 9.06
C LYS A 391 -4.51 6.77 9.88
N VAL A 392 -5.81 6.86 9.66
CA VAL A 392 -6.70 7.72 10.45
C VAL A 392 -6.63 7.33 11.93
N LEU A 393 -6.26 8.30 12.79
CA LEU A 393 -6.21 8.11 14.22
C LEU A 393 -7.61 7.94 14.80
N LYS A 394 -7.79 6.90 15.62
CA LYS A 394 -9.07 6.57 16.26
C LYS A 394 -9.09 7.10 17.67
N ARG A 395 -10.26 7.50 18.18
CA ARG A 395 -10.41 7.99 19.56
C ARG A 395 -9.97 6.91 20.55
N ILE A 396 -9.15 7.30 21.52
CA ILE A 396 -8.65 6.45 22.62
C ILE A 396 -9.13 7.04 23.94
N ASP A 397 -9.61 6.17 24.84
CA ASP A 397 -9.95 6.54 26.20
C ASP A 397 -8.75 6.29 27.12
N LEU A 398 -8.07 7.38 27.52
CA LEU A 398 -6.92 7.33 28.44
C LEU A 398 -7.31 7.43 29.92
N THR A 399 -8.60 7.54 30.25
CA THR A 399 -9.03 7.75 31.65
C THR A 399 -8.60 6.64 32.61
N LYS A 400 -8.34 5.43 32.08
CA LYS A 400 -7.89 4.26 32.85
C LYS A 400 -6.36 4.18 33.00
N SER A 401 -5.61 4.91 32.18
CA SER A 401 -4.15 4.83 32.10
C SER A 401 -3.45 6.02 32.77
N LEU A 402 -4.16 7.13 32.96
CA LEU A 402 -3.64 8.31 33.64
C LEU A 402 -3.73 8.19 35.18
N PRO A 403 -2.72 8.66 35.93
CA PRO A 403 -2.81 8.77 37.38
C PRO A 403 -4.00 9.64 37.82
N LYS A 404 -4.68 9.24 38.90
CA LYS A 404 -5.88 9.92 39.42
C LYS A 404 -5.64 11.39 39.76
N ASP A 405 -4.44 11.72 40.24
CA ASP A 405 -4.05 13.08 40.61
C ASP A 405 -3.92 13.99 39.38
N GLY A 406 -3.44 13.46 38.24
CA GLY A 406 -3.37 14.18 36.97
C GLY A 406 -4.74 14.45 36.37
N MET A 407 -5.65 13.46 36.44
CA MET A 407 -7.04 13.59 35.98
C MET A 407 -7.82 14.66 36.74
N ALA A 408 -7.51 14.89 38.02
CA ALA A 408 -8.18 15.90 38.82
C ALA A 408 -7.97 17.34 38.30
N LEU A 409 -6.87 17.58 37.58
CA LEU A 409 -6.49 18.89 37.04
C LEU A 409 -7.04 19.16 35.63
N ILE A 410 -7.44 18.10 34.92
CA ILE A 410 -7.91 18.17 33.54
C ILE A 410 -9.42 18.44 33.51
N LYS A 411 -9.85 19.44 32.75
CA LYS A 411 -11.26 19.79 32.50
C LYS A 411 -11.83 18.98 31.34
N GLU A 412 -11.08 18.90 30.26
CA GLU A 412 -11.45 18.16 29.05
C GLU A 412 -10.19 17.53 28.45
N MET A 413 -10.32 16.30 27.95
CA MET A 413 -9.25 15.59 27.24
C MET A 413 -9.83 14.85 26.05
N GLN A 414 -9.16 14.97 24.92
CA GLN A 414 -9.47 14.19 23.72
C GLN A 414 -8.18 13.58 23.20
N SER A 415 -8.16 12.26 23.09
CA SER A 415 -6.99 11.50 22.60
C SER A 415 -7.38 10.65 21.41
N PHE A 416 -6.48 10.58 20.45
CA PHE A 416 -6.61 9.83 19.21
C PHE A 416 -5.30 9.11 18.95
N GLY A 417 -5.32 7.89 18.43
CA GLY A 417 -4.09 7.22 18.08
C GLY A 417 -4.26 6.06 17.13
N TYR A 418 -3.12 5.55 16.69
CA TYR A 418 -2.98 4.38 15.86
C TYR A 418 -1.91 3.47 16.47
N GLY A 419 -2.20 2.17 16.48
CA GLY A 419 -1.40 1.17 17.16
C GLY A 419 -1.57 1.19 18.69
N SER A 420 -0.69 0.45 19.35
CA SER A 420 -0.55 0.36 20.80
C SER A 420 0.90 0.57 21.22
N LEU A 421 1.13 0.85 22.50
CA LEU A 421 2.48 0.96 23.07
C LEU A 421 3.31 -0.32 22.97
N LEU A 422 2.71 -1.46 22.58
CA LEU A 422 3.35 -2.75 22.37
C LEU A 422 3.66 -3.01 20.89
N ASP A 423 3.03 -2.28 19.98
CA ASP A 423 3.17 -2.47 18.54
C ASP A 423 4.53 -1.92 18.05
N ASN A 424 4.90 -2.26 16.81
CA ASN A 424 6.14 -1.80 16.17
C ASN A 424 6.13 -0.30 15.86
N PHE A 425 4.94 0.29 15.75
CA PHE A 425 4.73 1.71 15.55
C PHE A 425 3.48 2.16 16.31
N TYR A 426 3.62 3.25 17.05
CA TYR A 426 2.54 3.88 17.78
C TYR A 426 2.57 5.38 17.54
N ILE A 427 1.40 5.96 17.32
CA ILE A 427 1.21 7.40 17.32
C ILE A 427 -0.03 7.76 18.12
N MET A 428 0.09 8.81 18.92
CA MET A 428 -1.00 9.39 19.67
C MET A 428 -0.98 10.91 19.56
N VAL A 429 -2.15 11.50 19.36
CA VAL A 429 -2.42 12.92 19.46
C VAL A 429 -3.40 13.14 20.60
N SER A 430 -3.04 13.95 21.58
CA SER A 430 -3.87 14.30 22.72
C SER A 430 -3.99 15.81 22.86
N THR A 431 -5.19 16.27 23.16
CA THR A 431 -5.48 17.68 23.47
C THR A 431 -6.16 17.73 24.82
N MET A 432 -5.69 18.60 25.71
CA MET A 432 -6.24 18.74 27.05
C MET A 432 -6.41 20.20 27.44
N LYS A 433 -7.50 20.49 28.15
CA LYS A 433 -7.76 21.80 28.78
C LYS A 433 -7.71 21.66 30.28
N TYR A 434 -6.98 22.52 30.96
CA TYR A 434 -6.88 22.47 32.42
C TYR A 434 -8.06 23.18 33.10
N LYS A 435 -8.38 22.80 34.34
CA LYS A 435 -9.45 23.44 35.14
C LYS A 435 -9.09 24.85 35.60
N LYS A 436 -7.79 25.14 35.74
CA LYS A 436 -7.26 26.45 36.11
C LYS A 436 -6.23 26.87 35.07
N GLU A 437 -6.34 28.10 34.60
CA GLU A 437 -5.32 28.71 33.75
C GLU A 437 -4.09 29.01 34.59
N GLY A 438 -2.91 28.62 34.10
CA GLY A 438 -1.63 28.82 34.76
C GLY A 438 -0.49 28.71 33.75
N ALA A 439 0.70 29.15 34.14
CA ALA A 439 1.89 29.01 33.30
C ALA A 439 2.19 27.51 33.11
N LEU A 440 2.11 27.05 31.86
CA LEU A 440 2.39 25.67 31.49
C LEU A 440 3.90 25.49 31.29
N ASP A 441 4.51 24.66 32.10
CA ASP A 441 5.91 24.27 31.97
C ASP A 441 6.00 23.03 31.07
N LEU A 442 6.41 23.23 29.82
CA LEU A 442 6.46 22.16 28.82
C LEU A 442 7.51 21.08 29.17
N SER A 443 8.59 21.42 29.87
CA SER A 443 9.56 20.40 30.32
C SER A 443 8.94 19.49 31.38
N LYS A 444 8.23 20.05 32.36
CA LYS A 444 7.50 19.24 33.34
C LYS A 444 6.39 18.41 32.71
N ALA A 445 5.78 18.89 31.64
CA ALA A 445 4.80 18.12 30.89
C ALA A 445 5.46 16.93 30.15
N ILE A 446 6.67 17.09 29.59
CA ILE A 446 7.46 15.98 29.03
C ILE A 446 7.75 14.94 30.13
N GLU A 447 8.26 15.36 31.29
CA GLU A 447 8.51 14.46 32.43
C GLU A 447 7.24 13.70 32.84
N GLY A 448 6.08 14.37 32.83
CA GLY A 448 4.79 13.73 33.10
C GLY A 448 4.45 12.62 32.11
N SER A 449 4.67 12.86 30.82
CA SER A 449 4.45 11.87 29.76
C SER A 449 5.45 10.71 29.83
N LEU A 450 6.70 10.98 30.20
CA LEU A 450 7.69 9.93 30.45
C LEU A 450 7.30 9.05 31.63
N LYS A 451 6.79 9.61 32.73
CA LYS A 451 6.27 8.82 33.87
C LYS A 451 5.10 7.90 33.48
N VAL A 452 4.28 8.32 32.52
CA VAL A 452 3.22 7.44 31.98
C VAL A 452 3.85 6.24 31.26
N LEU A 453 4.87 6.47 30.42
CA LEU A 453 5.60 5.38 29.77
C LEU A 453 6.28 4.46 30.80
N GLU A 454 6.90 5.01 31.85
CA GLU A 454 7.49 4.23 32.94
C GLU A 454 6.45 3.34 33.62
N SER A 455 5.27 3.90 33.93
CA SER A 455 4.15 3.14 34.53
C SER A 455 3.63 2.01 33.63
N GLN A 456 3.93 2.09 32.33
CA GLN A 456 3.55 1.11 31.32
C GLN A 456 4.71 0.18 30.92
N GLY A 457 5.81 0.18 31.70
CA GLY A 457 6.88 -0.80 31.58
C GLY A 457 8.12 -0.31 30.81
N ALA A 458 8.22 0.97 30.47
CA ALA A 458 9.44 1.55 29.92
C ALA A 458 10.52 1.69 31.02
N GLN A 459 11.74 1.26 30.72
CA GLN A 459 12.89 1.26 31.63
C GLN A 459 14.13 1.84 30.94
N ASN A 460 15.17 2.21 31.70
CA ASN A 460 16.45 2.70 31.16
C ASN A 460 16.30 3.84 30.14
N MET A 461 15.49 4.85 30.49
CA MET A 461 15.20 5.96 29.59
C MET A 461 16.42 6.87 29.39
N ILE A 462 16.67 7.22 28.13
CA ILE A 462 17.53 8.32 27.71
C ILE A 462 16.60 9.43 27.25
N VAL A 463 16.83 10.65 27.74
CA VAL A 463 15.97 11.81 27.48
C VAL A 463 16.82 12.96 26.95
N LYS A 464 16.36 13.56 25.87
CA LYS A 464 16.86 14.80 25.30
C LYS A 464 15.68 15.74 25.07
N GLU A 465 15.91 17.03 25.25
CA GLU A 465 14.91 18.06 25.00
C GLU A 465 15.48 19.12 24.07
N GLU A 466 14.65 19.63 23.17
CA GLU A 466 14.94 20.77 22.31
C GLU A 466 13.68 21.60 22.05
N ASP A 467 13.88 22.87 21.74
CA ASP A 467 12.77 23.74 21.33
C ASP A 467 12.31 23.35 19.92
N PHE A 468 11.00 23.41 19.69
CA PHE A 468 10.40 23.08 18.40
C PHE A 468 9.55 24.24 17.88
N GLN A 469 9.56 24.46 16.57
CA GLN A 469 8.70 25.44 15.94
C GLN A 469 8.01 24.81 14.73
N THR A 470 6.68 24.92 14.65
CA THR A 470 5.91 24.50 13.49
C THR A 470 6.14 25.45 12.30
N ASN A 471 5.77 25.00 11.10
CA ASN A 471 5.84 25.83 9.87
C ASN A 471 5.04 27.14 9.96
N ASN A 472 3.97 27.16 10.77
CA ASN A 472 3.16 28.35 11.01
C ASN A 472 3.62 29.19 12.23
N GLY A 473 4.81 28.91 12.77
CA GLY A 473 5.50 29.73 13.76
C GLY A 473 5.13 29.46 15.22
N VAL A 474 4.30 28.44 15.51
CA VAL A 474 3.94 28.07 16.88
C VAL A 474 5.11 27.37 17.55
N THR A 475 5.55 27.92 18.68
CA THR A 475 6.64 27.36 19.49
C THR A 475 6.11 26.30 20.45
N GLY A 476 6.83 25.20 20.56
CA GLY A 476 6.60 24.11 21.48
C GLY A 476 7.92 23.52 21.96
N LYS A 477 7.87 22.36 22.59
CA LYS A 477 9.05 21.63 23.04
C LYS A 477 8.98 20.18 22.57
N LYS A 478 10.11 19.67 22.07
CA LYS A 478 10.30 18.27 21.65
C LYS A 478 11.14 17.55 22.71
N GLY A 479 10.62 16.45 23.22
CA GLY A 479 11.34 15.48 24.05
C GLY A 479 11.55 14.20 23.26
N TYR A 480 12.76 13.67 23.21
CA TYR A 480 13.06 12.46 22.43
C TYR A 480 14.17 11.64 23.08
N GLY A 481 14.23 10.37 22.70
CA GLY A 481 15.28 9.48 23.15
C GLY A 481 14.88 8.03 23.05
N THR A 482 15.41 7.19 23.93
CA THR A 482 15.21 5.74 23.86
C THR A 482 14.90 5.16 25.22
N PHE A 483 14.16 4.06 25.26
CA PHE A 483 14.00 3.25 26.46
C PHE A 483 14.02 1.76 26.13
N SER A 484 14.25 0.94 27.14
CA SER A 484 14.14 -0.52 27.06
C SER A 484 12.73 -0.95 27.47
N ARG A 485 12.10 -1.80 26.66
CA ARG A 485 10.80 -2.41 26.92
C ARG A 485 10.98 -3.92 27.04
N ILE A 486 10.53 -4.50 28.14
CA ILE A 486 10.52 -5.96 28.31
C ILE A 486 9.15 -6.47 27.88
N ASP A 487 9.12 -7.33 26.88
CA ASP A 487 7.89 -8.02 26.51
C ASP A 487 7.57 -9.09 27.58
N GLY A 488 6.43 -8.94 28.25
CA GLY A 488 6.00 -9.82 29.33
C GLY A 488 5.75 -11.27 28.89
N ASN A 489 5.52 -11.52 27.60
CA ASN A 489 5.28 -12.87 27.07
C ASN A 489 6.56 -13.59 26.66
N SER A 490 7.48 -12.87 26.00
CA SER A 490 8.73 -13.46 25.47
C SER A 490 9.94 -13.26 26.39
N GLN A 491 9.83 -12.40 27.41
CA GLN A 491 10.94 -11.93 28.26
C GLN A 491 12.11 -11.30 27.46
N THR A 492 11.87 -10.93 26.20
CA THR A 492 12.87 -10.26 25.38
C THR A 492 12.82 -8.75 25.63
N SER A 493 13.99 -8.12 25.65
CA SER A 493 14.11 -6.66 25.75
C SER A 493 14.25 -6.06 24.37
N SER A 494 13.37 -5.12 24.02
CA SER A 494 13.43 -4.32 22.80
C SER A 494 13.78 -2.88 23.16
N LYS A 495 14.60 -2.23 22.33
CA LYS A 495 14.93 -0.82 22.51
C LYS A 495 14.00 0.01 21.63
N ILE A 496 13.28 0.92 22.27
CA ILE A 496 12.22 1.72 21.64
C ILE A 496 12.70 3.16 21.59
N TYR A 497 12.60 3.77 20.41
CA TYR A 497 12.77 5.20 20.23
C TYR A 497 11.42 5.90 20.42
N TYR A 498 11.45 7.08 21.06
CA TYR A 498 10.25 7.89 21.26
C TYR A 498 10.51 9.34 20.90
N GLU A 499 9.45 9.99 20.42
CA GLU A 499 9.36 11.44 20.30
C GLU A 499 8.04 11.94 20.90
N ILE A 500 8.13 13.00 21.68
CA ILE A 500 7.01 13.68 22.31
C ILE A 500 7.11 15.15 21.92
N LEU A 501 6.10 15.65 21.24
CA LEU A 501 6.00 17.04 20.85
C LEU A 501 4.86 17.71 21.60
N LEU A 502 5.19 18.78 22.34
CA LEU A 502 4.27 19.49 23.22
C LEU A 502 4.10 20.95 22.82
N PHE A 503 2.87 21.43 22.88
CA PHE A 503 2.53 22.82 22.67
C PHE A 503 1.57 23.32 23.73
N GLY A 504 1.76 24.56 24.18
CA GLY A 504 0.87 25.22 25.13
C GLY A 504 0.07 26.31 24.45
N GLN A 505 -1.26 26.16 24.38
CA GLN A 505 -2.18 27.17 23.82
C GLN A 505 -3.51 27.18 24.59
N GLU A 506 -4.15 28.36 24.70
CA GLU A 506 -5.49 28.53 25.32
C GLU A 506 -5.66 27.91 26.72
N GLY A 507 -4.62 27.96 27.56
CA GLY A 507 -4.67 27.33 28.89
C GLY A 507 -4.77 25.80 28.86
N GLY A 508 -4.40 25.19 27.74
CA GLY A 508 -4.35 23.75 27.51
C GLY A 508 -3.00 23.28 26.98
N LEU A 509 -2.89 21.97 26.76
CA LEU A 509 -1.70 21.29 26.23
C LEU A 509 -2.12 20.41 25.04
N GLN A 510 -1.39 20.52 23.95
CA GLN A 510 -1.43 19.58 22.83
C GLN A 510 -0.18 18.72 22.87
N GLN A 511 -0.36 17.41 22.75
CA GLN A 511 0.70 16.43 22.79
C GLN A 511 0.60 15.52 21.59
N ILE A 512 1.72 15.32 20.90
CA ILE A 512 1.90 14.27 19.91
C ILE A 512 2.99 13.35 20.44
N MET A 513 2.72 12.05 20.49
CA MET A 513 3.67 11.04 20.95
C MET A 513 3.80 9.98 19.87
N ILE A 514 5.03 9.66 19.50
CA ILE A 514 5.37 8.60 18.54
C ILE A 514 6.34 7.63 19.21
N LEU A 515 6.13 6.34 19.00
CA LEU A 515 7.02 5.27 19.44
C LEU A 515 7.29 4.31 18.29
N HIS A 516 8.53 3.86 18.16
CA HIS A 516 8.89 2.77 17.25
C HIS A 516 10.17 2.07 17.71
N GLU A 517 10.47 0.92 17.13
CA GLU A 517 11.71 0.20 17.41
C GLU A 517 12.94 1.04 17.01
N GLU A 518 13.95 1.09 17.87
CA GLU A 518 15.21 1.79 17.57
C GLU A 518 15.97 1.06 16.45
N GLY A 519 16.43 1.81 15.45
CA GLY A 519 17.14 1.25 14.30
C GLY A 519 16.23 0.87 13.13
N ASP A 520 14.90 0.96 13.29
CA ASP A 520 13.98 0.86 12.16
C ASP A 520 14.06 2.13 11.29
N ARG A 521 14.72 1.98 10.14
CA ARG A 521 14.91 3.07 9.18
C ARG A 521 13.59 3.59 8.62
N TYR A 522 12.62 2.71 8.34
CA TYR A 522 11.34 3.12 7.76
C TYR A 522 10.49 3.84 8.81
N ALA A 523 10.51 3.39 10.06
CA ALA A 523 9.83 4.08 11.15
C ALA A 523 10.41 5.46 11.43
N THR A 524 11.74 5.62 11.28
CA THR A 524 12.40 6.92 11.41
C THR A 524 11.92 7.88 10.33
N GLU A 525 11.95 7.47 9.06
CA GLU A 525 11.47 8.28 7.93
C GLU A 525 9.96 8.61 8.04
N LEU A 526 9.17 7.64 8.51
CA LEU A 526 7.76 7.81 8.80
C LEU A 526 7.52 8.83 9.91
N THR A 527 8.30 8.79 10.99
CA THR A 527 8.25 9.74 12.10
C THR A 527 8.60 11.15 11.63
N ASP A 528 9.68 11.30 10.87
CA ASP A 528 10.11 12.58 10.31
C ASP A 528 9.02 13.21 9.43
N ARG A 529 8.39 12.42 8.55
CA ARG A 529 7.27 12.89 7.72
C ARG A 529 6.09 13.36 8.57
N ILE A 530 5.74 12.62 9.61
CA ILE A 530 4.66 13.01 10.52
C ILE A 530 5.02 14.32 11.23
N MET A 531 6.21 14.41 11.83
CA MET A 531 6.65 15.59 12.58
C MET A 531 6.68 16.86 11.72
N ASN A 532 7.14 16.74 10.47
CA ASN A 532 7.19 17.86 9.53
C ASN A 532 5.79 18.32 9.06
N SER A 533 4.75 17.50 9.24
CA SER A 533 3.38 17.81 8.86
C SER A 533 2.56 18.49 9.97
N VAL A 534 3.11 18.57 11.19
CA VAL A 534 2.38 19.07 12.37
C VAL A 534 2.10 20.56 12.24
N GLU A 535 0.82 20.90 12.27
CA GLU A 535 0.32 22.27 12.27
C GLU A 535 -0.69 22.44 13.41
N LEU A 536 -0.64 23.59 14.10
CA LEU A 536 -1.62 23.95 15.11
C LEU A 536 -2.54 25.05 14.61
N LYS A 537 -3.84 24.91 14.88
CA LYS A 537 -4.79 25.98 14.59
C LYS A 537 -4.53 27.13 15.55
N SER A 538 -4.04 28.25 15.03
CA SER A 538 -3.82 29.46 15.84
C SER A 538 -5.13 29.85 16.52
N ALA A 539 -5.09 30.06 17.83
CA ALA A 539 -6.16 30.74 18.55
C ALA A 539 -6.39 32.08 17.86
N SER A 540 -7.54 32.24 17.20
CA SER A 540 -7.96 33.51 16.64
C SER A 540 -8.20 34.47 17.81
N ASN A 541 -7.35 35.50 17.92
CA ASN A 541 -7.58 36.66 18.80
C ASN A 541 -8.93 37.31 18.54
#